data_AF-A0A2T1FYS3-F1
#
_entry.id   AF-A0A2T1FYS3-F1
#
_cell.length_a   1.000
_cell.length_b   1.000
_cell.length_c   1.000
_cell.angle_alpha   90.00
_cell.angle_beta   90.00
_cell.angle_gamma   90.00
#
_symmetry.space_group_name_H-M   'P 1'
#
loop_
_entity.id
_entity.type
_entity.pdbx_description
1 polymer ?
#
loop_
_entity_poly.entity_id
_entity_poly.type
_entity_poly.pdbx_seq_one_letter_code
_entity_poly.pdbx_strand_id
1 'polypeptide(L)'
;MDDRLFHLYWHDRLIGTITNISYIDFPWLGGIIAFEELSDNVRSALEYIDAALAEDYDRLPDVEFDVDPWEGWRIVAPDGKTIRMSPPVVDFVEGTVTWR
;
A
#
# COMPACT_ATOMS: atom_id res chain seq x y z
N MET A 1 5.59 17.94 -13.12
CA MET A 1 5.01 16.96 -12.19
C MET A 1 4.14 16.05 -13.02
N ASP A 2 4.18 14.76 -12.72
CA ASP A 2 3.39 13.76 -13.44
C ASP A 2 2.05 13.62 -12.73
N ASP A 3 1.02 14.28 -13.24
CA ASP A 3 -0.32 14.33 -12.65
C ASP A 3 -1.11 13.01 -12.89
N ARG A 4 -0.41 11.93 -13.22
CA ARG A 4 -1.01 10.62 -13.43
C ARG A 4 -1.45 10.03 -12.10
N LEU A 5 -2.74 9.70 -12.03
CA LEU A 5 -3.38 9.06 -10.89
C LEU A 5 -3.31 7.55 -11.02
N PHE A 6 -2.70 6.90 -10.03
CA PHE A 6 -2.62 5.46 -9.93
C PHE A 6 -3.53 5.00 -8.79
N HIS A 7 -4.19 3.87 -8.94
CA HIS A 7 -5.06 3.35 -7.89
C HIS A 7 -4.42 2.13 -7.21
N LEU A 8 -4.26 2.18 -5.90
CA LEU A 8 -3.78 1.07 -5.08
C LEU A 8 -4.95 0.19 -4.66
N TYR A 9 -4.84 -1.10 -4.88
CA TYR A 9 -5.81 -2.09 -4.45
C TYR A 9 -5.15 -3.18 -3.60
N TRP A 10 -5.93 -3.68 -2.65
CA TRP A 10 -5.67 -4.94 -1.95
C TRP A 10 -6.82 -5.90 -2.26
N HIS A 11 -6.50 -7.00 -2.95
CA HIS A 11 -7.47 -7.84 -3.64
C HIS A 11 -8.40 -7.00 -4.54
N ASP A 12 -9.70 -7.02 -4.28
CA ASP A 12 -10.73 -6.28 -5.03
C ASP A 12 -11.20 -5.00 -4.33
N ARG A 13 -10.47 -4.56 -3.29
CA ARG A 13 -10.78 -3.33 -2.54
C ARG A 13 -9.84 -2.20 -2.96
N LEU A 14 -10.40 -1.05 -3.31
CA LEU A 14 -9.65 0.18 -3.53
C LEU A 14 -9.18 0.72 -2.18
N ILE A 15 -7.88 0.96 -2.06
CA ILE A 15 -7.26 1.48 -0.84
C ILE A 15 -7.05 2.99 -0.94
N GLY A 16 -6.63 3.46 -2.10
CA GLY A 16 -6.33 4.87 -2.30
C GLY A 16 -5.78 5.19 -3.68
N THR A 17 -5.56 6.47 -3.88
CA THR A 17 -5.00 7.02 -5.11
C THR A 17 -3.58 7.51 -4.85
N ILE A 18 -2.64 7.08 -5.68
CA ILE A 18 -1.21 7.43 -5.62
C ILE A 18 -0.89 8.44 -6.72
N THR A 19 -0.12 9.46 -6.35
CA THR A 19 0.44 10.48 -7.25
C THR A 19 1.94 10.61 -7.03
N ASN A 20 2.63 11.35 -7.92
CA ASN A 20 4.06 11.64 -7.79
C ASN A 20 4.94 10.38 -7.64
N ILE A 21 4.62 9.32 -8.39
CA ILE A 21 5.38 8.08 -8.36
C ILE A 21 6.80 8.31 -8.87
N SER A 22 7.79 7.91 -8.08
CA SER A 22 9.20 7.96 -8.44
C SER A 22 10.00 6.85 -7.77
N TYR A 23 11.21 6.58 -8.26
CA TYR A 23 12.15 5.71 -7.56
C TYR A 23 12.66 6.41 -6.31
N ILE A 24 12.48 5.76 -5.17
CA ILE A 24 13.10 6.18 -3.90
C ILE A 24 14.53 5.61 -3.85
N ASP A 25 14.64 4.30 -4.09
CA ASP A 25 15.91 3.59 -4.18
C ASP A 25 15.73 2.34 -5.04
N PHE A 26 16.31 2.28 -6.24
CA PHE A 26 16.00 1.21 -7.20
C PHE A 26 16.25 -0.19 -6.59
N PRO A 27 15.27 -1.12 -6.59
CA PRO A 27 14.02 -1.12 -7.39
C PRO A 27 12.77 -0.58 -6.68
N TRP A 28 12.88 0.05 -5.51
CA TRP A 28 11.77 0.61 -4.74
C TRP A 28 11.18 1.88 -5.33
N LEU A 29 9.86 1.88 -5.50
CA LEU A 29 9.06 3.02 -5.89
C LEU A 29 8.35 3.59 -4.66
N GLY A 30 8.01 4.86 -4.74
CA GLY A 30 7.05 5.44 -3.82
C GLY A 30 6.35 6.67 -4.39
N GLY A 31 5.33 7.11 -3.68
CA GLY A 31 4.50 8.24 -4.06
C GLY A 31 3.66 8.75 -2.89
N ILE A 32 2.88 9.78 -3.18
CA ILE A 32 1.93 10.37 -2.24
C ILE A 32 0.61 9.63 -2.40
N ILE A 33 0.04 9.13 -1.31
CA ILE A 33 -1.24 8.43 -1.30
C ILE A 33 -2.32 9.26 -0.60
N ALA A 34 -3.46 9.37 -1.27
CA ALA A 34 -4.72 9.77 -0.67
C ALA A 34 -5.56 8.51 -0.42
N PHE A 35 -5.84 8.19 0.83
CA PHE A 35 -6.64 7.02 1.19
C PHE A 35 -8.11 7.25 0.90
N GLU A 36 -8.79 6.19 0.47
CA GLU A 36 -10.23 6.09 0.57
C GLU A 36 -10.65 5.85 2.03
N GLU A 37 -11.96 5.73 2.28
CA GLU A 37 -12.45 5.25 3.56
C GLU A 37 -12.02 3.79 3.79
N LEU A 38 -10.96 3.60 4.58
CA LEU A 38 -10.40 2.29 4.87
C LEU A 38 -11.28 1.55 5.87
N SER A 39 -11.67 0.33 5.55
CA SER A 39 -12.22 -0.60 6.55
C SER A 39 -11.15 -0.95 7.59
N ASP A 40 -11.56 -1.26 8.82
CA ASP A 40 -10.66 -1.68 9.90
C ASP A 40 -9.71 -2.80 9.49
N ASN A 41 -10.20 -3.82 8.78
CA ASN A 41 -9.38 -4.94 8.29
C ASN A 41 -8.22 -4.48 7.35
N VAL A 42 -8.49 -3.52 6.46
CA VAL A 42 -7.46 -2.96 5.56
C VAL A 42 -6.43 -2.18 6.36
N ARG A 43 -6.89 -1.36 7.30
CA ARG A 43 -6.00 -0.57 8.15
C ARG A 43 -5.09 -1.48 8.97
N SER A 44 -5.66 -2.49 9.61
CA SER A 44 -4.89 -3.46 10.40
C SER A 44 -3.90 -4.24 9.54
N ALA A 45 -4.23 -4.59 8.29
CA ALA A 45 -3.30 -5.26 7.39
C ALA A 45 -2.09 -4.38 7.05
N LEU A 46 -2.33 -3.09 6.74
CA LEU A 46 -1.26 -2.12 6.48
C LEU A 46 -0.36 -1.90 7.70
N GLU A 47 -0.95 -1.75 8.89
CA GLU A 47 -0.20 -1.60 10.15
C GLU A 47 0.59 -2.87 10.51
N TYR A 48 0.03 -4.05 10.25
CA TYR A 48 0.71 -5.33 10.44
C TYR A 48 1.90 -5.49 9.51
N ILE A 49 1.75 -5.17 8.22
CA ILE A 49 2.82 -5.23 7.23
C ILE A 49 3.97 -4.30 7.62
N ASP A 50 3.68 -3.08 8.04
CA ASP A 50 4.68 -2.11 8.51
C ASP A 50 5.48 -2.66 9.71
N ALA A 51 4.78 -3.12 10.76
CA ALA A 51 5.42 -3.69 11.94
C ALA A 51 6.24 -4.96 11.62
N ALA A 52 5.72 -5.84 10.75
CA ALA A 52 6.40 -7.06 10.35
C ALA A 52 7.69 -6.77 9.55
N LEU A 53 7.64 -5.81 8.62
CA LEU A 53 8.80 -5.41 7.82
C LEU A 53 9.85 -4.65 8.64
N ALA A 54 9.42 -3.95 9.68
CA ALA A 54 10.32 -3.31 10.65
C ALA A 54 10.94 -4.30 11.65
N GLU A 55 10.59 -5.60 11.58
CA GLU A 55 10.95 -6.62 12.57
C GLU A 55 10.51 -6.26 14.01
N ASP A 56 9.49 -5.41 14.13
CA ASP A 56 8.95 -4.94 15.41
C ASP A 56 7.81 -5.87 15.85
N TYR A 57 8.18 -7.10 16.17
CA TYR A 57 7.23 -8.18 16.49
C TYR A 57 6.36 -7.87 17.72
N ASP A 58 6.84 -7.05 18.64
CA ASP A 58 6.09 -6.63 19.84
C ASP A 58 4.91 -5.70 19.50
N ARG A 59 4.93 -5.06 18.31
CA ARG A 59 3.86 -4.18 17.82
C ARG A 59 2.94 -4.87 16.83
N LEU A 60 3.15 -6.15 16.51
CA LEU A 60 2.26 -6.86 15.60
C LEU A 60 0.87 -6.92 16.21
N PRO A 61 -0.14 -6.36 15.53
CA PRO A 61 -1.50 -6.41 16.04
C PRO A 61 -1.99 -7.87 16.02
N ASP A 62 -2.62 -8.30 17.12
CA ASP A 62 -3.28 -9.61 17.21
C ASP A 62 -4.63 -9.54 16.47
N VAL A 63 -4.56 -9.69 15.15
CA VAL A 63 -5.70 -9.50 14.23
C VAL A 63 -5.85 -10.73 13.34
N GLU A 64 -7.09 -11.21 13.24
CA GLU A 64 -7.48 -12.20 12.24
C GLU A 64 -7.87 -11.47 10.95
N PHE A 65 -7.14 -11.73 9.87
CA PHE A 65 -7.42 -11.13 8.57
C PHE A 65 -8.36 -12.01 7.75
N ASP A 66 -9.36 -11.40 7.11
CA ASP A 66 -10.28 -12.09 6.19
C ASP A 66 -9.54 -12.77 5.01
N VAL A 67 -8.41 -12.18 4.61
CA VAL A 67 -7.58 -12.57 3.46
C VAL A 67 -6.11 -12.32 3.82
N ASP A 68 -5.19 -13.00 3.13
CA ASP A 68 -3.76 -12.92 3.43
C ASP A 68 -3.21 -11.48 3.24
N PRO A 69 -2.66 -10.83 4.29
CA PRO A 69 -2.11 -9.49 4.19
C PRO A 69 -0.89 -9.41 3.26
N TRP A 70 -0.21 -10.51 2.96
CA TRP A 70 0.96 -10.52 2.09
C TRP A 70 0.63 -10.67 0.60
N GLU A 71 -0.62 -10.93 0.25
CA GLU A 71 -1.05 -11.18 -1.13
C GLU A 71 -2.08 -10.17 -1.65
N GLY A 72 -2.37 -10.22 -2.96
CA GLY A 72 -3.46 -9.45 -3.55
C GLY A 72 -3.17 -7.97 -3.86
N TRP A 73 -1.95 -7.49 -3.62
CA TRP A 73 -1.58 -6.09 -3.87
C TRP A 73 -1.38 -5.78 -5.36
N ARG A 74 -2.03 -4.72 -5.83
CA ARG A 74 -1.88 -4.23 -7.20
C ARG A 74 -2.04 -2.73 -7.31
N ILE A 75 -1.35 -2.14 -8.27
CA ILE A 75 -1.60 -0.79 -8.75
C ILE A 75 -2.23 -0.84 -10.14
N VAL A 76 -3.26 -0.02 -10.34
CA VAL A 76 -3.85 0.22 -11.66
C VAL A 76 -3.42 1.60 -12.14
N ALA A 77 -2.71 1.63 -13.27
CA ALA A 77 -2.26 2.86 -13.91
C ALA A 77 -3.40 3.58 -14.66
N PRO A 78 -3.26 4.88 -14.99
CA PRO A 78 -4.30 5.64 -15.68
C PRO A 78 -4.71 5.06 -17.04
N ASP A 79 -3.82 4.31 -17.70
CA ASP A 79 -4.08 3.63 -18.97
C ASP A 79 -4.83 2.28 -18.80
N GLY A 80 -5.21 1.93 -17.56
CA GLY A 80 -5.87 0.67 -17.21
C GLY A 80 -4.91 -0.49 -16.99
N LYS A 81 -3.60 -0.31 -17.15
CA LYS A 81 -2.63 -1.38 -16.92
C LYS A 81 -2.57 -1.72 -15.44
N THR A 82 -2.71 -3.01 -15.14
CA THR A 82 -2.55 -3.54 -13.78
C THR A 82 -1.11 -4.03 -13.57
N ILE A 83 -0.51 -3.64 -12.45
CA ILE A 83 0.82 -4.06 -12.02
C ILE A 83 0.64 -4.75 -10.66
N ARG A 84 1.02 -6.03 -10.58
CA ARG A 84 1.12 -6.72 -9.28
C ARG A 84 2.40 -6.28 -8.58
N MET A 85 2.32 -6.12 -7.28
CA MET A 85 3.41 -5.59 -6.46
C MET A 85 3.53 -6.36 -5.16
N SER A 86 4.68 -6.18 -4.50
CA SER A 86 4.86 -6.58 -3.11
C SER A 86 3.94 -5.75 -2.19
N PRO A 87 3.64 -6.23 -0.97
CA PRO A 87 2.91 -5.44 0.03
C PRO A 87 3.53 -4.04 0.22
N PRO A 88 2.70 -2.99 0.22
CA PRO A 88 3.19 -1.64 0.40
C PRO A 88 3.51 -1.35 1.87
N VAL A 89 4.53 -0.53 2.10
CA VAL A 89 4.72 0.16 3.38
C VAL A 89 4.05 1.53 3.27
N VAL A 90 3.25 1.86 4.27
CA VAL A 90 2.40 3.06 4.26
C VAL A 90 2.69 3.91 5.49
N ASP A 91 2.98 5.19 5.27
CA ASP A 91 3.01 6.20 6.32
C ASP A 91 1.69 6.99 6.30
N PHE A 92 0.84 6.75 7.29
CA PHE A 92 -0.45 7.43 7.42
C PHE A 92 -0.34 8.90 7.85
N VAL A 93 0.78 9.31 8.46
CA VAL A 93 0.99 10.68 8.93
C VAL A 93 1.48 11.54 7.77
N GLU A 94 2.50 11.07 7.06
CA GLU A 94 3.08 11.77 5.91
C GLU A 94 2.27 11.57 4.62
N GLY A 95 1.33 10.60 4.61
CA GLY A 95 0.51 10.29 3.44
C GLY A 95 1.35 9.72 2.29
N THR A 96 2.29 8.83 2.61
CA THR A 96 3.20 8.24 1.62
C THR A 96 3.05 6.73 1.57
N VAL A 97 3.38 6.16 0.41
CA VAL A 97 3.39 4.72 0.19
C VAL A 97 4.62 4.33 -0.61
N THR A 98 5.24 3.22 -0.23
CA THR A 98 6.43 2.66 -0.88
C THR A 98 6.24 1.18 -1.16
N TRP A 99 6.77 0.70 -2.28
CA TRP A 99 6.64 -0.68 -2.70
C TRP A 99 7.74 -1.09 -3.69
N ARG A 100 7.80 -2.40 -3.96
CA ARG A 100 8.71 -3.02 -4.92
C ARG A 100 7.96 -3.91 -5.91
#